data_AF-A0A1Y2DMX1-F1
#
_entry.id   AF-A0A1Y2DMX1-F1
#
_cell.length_a   1.000
_cell.length_b   1.000
_cell.length_c   1.000
_cell.angle_alpha   90.00
_cell.angle_beta   90.00
_cell.angle_gamma   90.00
#
_symmetry.space_group_name_H-M   'P 1'
#
loop_
_entity.id
_entity.type
_entity.pdbx_description
1 polymer ?
#
loop_
_entity_poly.entity_id
_entity_poly.type
_entity_poly.pdbx_seq_one_letter_code
_entity_poly.pdbx_strand_id
1 'polypeptide(L)'
;MAAPPMPMILPKGIVTNTDYIYKEVASYPVVPPEKIIQYWKVYTTTFRKLIDPTANRLENFWWHVMGSDRRLLPGPTLARLFEDISKGPAFVPLRSSANRYEGPSSPVCI
;
A
#
# COMPACT_ATOMS: atom_id res chain seq x y z
N MET A 1 37.11 -11.76 13.92
CA MET A 1 36.39 -10.53 13.53
C MET A 1 35.44 -10.92 12.40
N ALA A 2 34.20 -11.30 12.72
CA ALA A 2 33.24 -11.79 11.73
C ALA A 2 32.35 -10.62 11.28
N ALA A 3 32.29 -10.36 9.96
CA ALA A 3 31.42 -9.34 9.40
C ALA A 3 29.95 -9.72 9.65
N PRO A 4 29.08 -8.78 10.08
CA PRO A 4 27.67 -9.09 10.30
C PRO A 4 27.00 -9.46 8.97
N PRO A 5 26.07 -10.43 8.96
CA PRO A 5 25.31 -10.77 7.76
C PRO A 5 24.56 -9.52 7.32
N MET A 6 24.89 -9.00 6.13
CA MET A 6 24.15 -7.89 5.55
C MET A 6 22.69 -8.36 5.41
N PRO A 7 21.73 -7.73 6.11
CA PRO A 7 20.35 -8.02 5.84
C PRO A 7 20.12 -7.66 4.37
N MET A 8 19.56 -8.59 3.59
CA MET A 8 19.04 -8.29 2.26
C MET A 8 17.86 -7.34 2.41
N ILE A 9 18.16 -6.08 2.70
CA ILE A 9 17.25 -4.96 2.63
C ILE A 9 17.16 -4.67 1.14
N LEU A 10 16.09 -5.18 0.53
CA LEU A 10 15.66 -4.75 -0.78
C LEU A 10 15.61 -3.21 -0.80
N PRO A 11 16.16 -2.55 -1.84
CA PRO A 11 16.07 -1.09 -1.96
C PRO A 11 14.61 -0.66 -1.82
N LYS A 12 14.34 0.19 -0.83
CA LYS A 12 13.03 0.82 -0.69
C LYS A 12 12.78 1.63 -1.97
N GLY A 13 11.77 1.29 -2.75
CA GLY A 13 11.45 2.06 -3.96
C GLY A 13 10.83 1.34 -5.16
N ILE A 14 10.44 0.06 -5.07
CA ILE A 14 9.86 -0.64 -6.23
C ILE A 14 8.49 -0.09 -6.66
N VAL A 15 7.77 0.63 -5.79
CA VAL A 15 6.54 1.35 -6.16
C VAL A 15 6.68 2.83 -5.80
N THR A 16 7.49 3.53 -6.58
CA THR A 16 7.39 4.99 -6.63
C THR A 16 6.15 5.31 -7.46
N ASN A 17 5.07 5.77 -6.81
CA ASN A 17 3.98 6.36 -7.57
C ASN A 17 4.54 7.56 -8.32
N THR A 18 4.63 7.45 -9.65
CA THR A 18 4.95 8.59 -10.48
C THR A 18 3.78 9.57 -10.43
N ASP A 19 4.04 10.87 -10.45
CA ASP A 19 2.97 11.88 -10.42
C ASP A 19 1.97 11.72 -11.58
N TYR A 20 2.35 10.94 -12.60
CA TYR A 20 1.50 10.51 -13.70
C TYR A 20 0.24 9.75 -13.25
N ILE A 21 0.34 8.84 -12.25
CA ILE A 21 -0.79 8.01 -11.84
C ILE A 21 -1.86 8.87 -11.14
N TYR A 22 -1.46 9.87 -10.36
CA TYR A 22 -2.41 10.82 -9.75
C TYR A 22 -3.15 11.64 -10.82
N LYS A 23 -2.43 12.08 -11.86
CA LYS A 23 -3.02 12.82 -12.98
C LYS A 23 -3.97 11.94 -13.80
N GLU A 24 -3.64 10.65 -14.00
CA GLU A 24 -4.52 9.68 -14.67
C GLU A 24 -5.83 9.53 -13.89
N VAL A 25 -5.75 9.25 -12.58
CA VAL A 25 -6.94 9.11 -11.72
C VAL A 25 -7.77 10.40 -11.70
N ALA A 26 -7.12 11.56 -11.67
CA ALA A 26 -7.79 12.86 -11.67
C ALA A 26 -8.47 13.20 -13.01
N SER A 27 -8.07 12.58 -14.11
CA SER A 27 -8.66 12.82 -15.43
C SER A 27 -10.06 12.22 -15.59
N TYR A 28 -10.40 11.22 -14.77
CA TYR A 28 -11.70 10.57 -14.82
C TYR A 28 -12.76 11.41 -14.08
N PRO A 29 -13.91 11.72 -14.71
CA PRO A 29 -15.01 12.36 -14.01
C PRO A 29 -15.56 11.45 -12.89
N VAL A 30 -15.65 10.15 -13.17
CA VAL A 30 -15.88 9.08 -12.20
C VAL A 30 -14.98 7.92 -12.63
N VAL A 31 -14.24 7.34 -11.68
CA VAL A 31 -13.28 6.27 -11.99
C VAL A 31 -14.06 4.99 -12.31
N PRO A 32 -13.85 4.36 -13.48
CA PRO A 32 -14.55 3.13 -13.83
C PRO A 32 -14.13 1.98 -12.89
N PRO A 33 -15.05 1.05 -12.59
CA PRO A 33 -14.81 -0.05 -11.65
C PRO A 33 -13.64 -0.95 -12.06
N GLU A 34 -13.44 -1.14 -13.37
CA GLU A 34 -12.34 -1.93 -13.92
C GLU A 34 -10.97 -1.34 -13.53
N LYS A 35 -10.84 -0.01 -13.58
CA LYS A 35 -9.62 0.70 -13.18
C LYS A 35 -9.39 0.60 -11.67
N ILE A 36 -10.45 0.71 -10.87
CA ILE A 36 -10.38 0.54 -9.41
C ILE A 36 -9.81 -0.85 -9.05
N ILE A 37 -10.29 -1.90 -9.72
CA ILE A 37 -9.81 -3.28 -9.53
C ILE A 37 -8.34 -3.39 -9.94
N GLN A 38 -7.93 -2.77 -11.06
CA GLN A 38 -6.53 -2.75 -11.49
C GLN A 38 -5.63 -2.09 -10.45
N TYR A 39 -6.00 -0.90 -9.96
CA TYR A 39 -5.23 -0.21 -8.92
C TYR A 39 -5.14 -1.04 -7.63
N TRP A 40 -6.26 -1.60 -7.17
CA TRP A 40 -6.29 -2.49 -6.00
C TRP A 40 -5.33 -3.68 -6.17
N LYS A 41 -5.39 -4.37 -7.31
CA LYS A 41 -4.57 -5.56 -7.58
C LYS A 41 -3.07 -5.26 -7.57
N VAL A 42 -2.66 -4.09 -8.06
CA VAL A 42 -1.26 -3.64 -7.97
C VAL A 42 -0.82 -3.58 -6.52
N TYR A 43 -1.60 -2.93 -5.65
CA TYR A 43 -1.24 -2.79 -4.24
C TYR A 43 -1.33 -4.10 -3.45
N THR A 44 -2.31 -4.96 -3.72
CA THR A 44 -2.36 -6.31 -3.13
C THR A 44 -1.14 -7.14 -3.50
N THR A 45 -0.70 -7.06 -4.77
CA THR A 45 0.49 -7.80 -5.23
C THR A 45 1.76 -7.22 -4.60
N THR A 46 1.86 -5.90 -4.53
CA THR A 46 2.98 -5.18 -3.90
C THR A 46 3.06 -5.47 -2.41
N PHE A 47 1.94 -5.40 -1.67
CA PHE A 47 1.91 -5.72 -0.25
C PHE A 47 2.33 -7.17 0.02
N ARG A 48 1.81 -8.12 -0.76
CA ARG A 48 2.19 -9.54 -0.60
C ARG A 48 3.67 -9.81 -0.89
N LYS A 49 4.28 -9.08 -1.83
CA LYS A 49 5.67 -9.29 -2.24
C LYS A 49 6.68 -8.51 -1.39
N LEU A 50 6.34 -7.29 -1.00
CA LEU A 50 7.27 -6.35 -0.34
C LEU A 50 6.92 -6.11 1.14
N ILE A 51 5.75 -6.56 1.61
CA ILE A 51 5.23 -6.34 2.98
C ILE A 51 5.30 -4.85 3.34
N ASP A 52 5.07 -3.99 2.35
CA ASP A 52 5.14 -2.55 2.53
C ASP A 52 3.83 -2.07 3.19
N PRO A 53 3.89 -1.39 4.34
CA PRO A 53 2.70 -0.94 5.04
C PRO A 53 1.97 0.19 4.30
N THR A 54 2.63 0.93 3.42
CA THR A 54 1.98 1.91 2.53
C THR A 54 1.14 1.20 1.48
N ALA A 55 1.66 0.12 0.90
CA ALA A 55 0.89 -0.72 -0.02
C ALA A 55 -0.36 -1.33 0.65
N ASN A 56 -0.27 -1.73 1.93
CA ASN A 56 -1.44 -2.19 2.71
C ASN A 56 -2.50 -1.09 2.88
N ARG A 57 -2.08 0.14 3.23
CA ARG A 57 -3.00 1.29 3.35
C ARG A 57 -3.69 1.60 2.03
N LEU A 58 -2.95 1.54 0.92
CA LEU A 58 -3.47 1.76 -0.43
C LEU A 58 -4.43 0.65 -0.86
N GLU A 59 -4.10 -0.61 -0.55
CA GLU A 59 -5.00 -1.74 -0.76
C GLU A 59 -6.36 -1.52 -0.05
N ASN A 60 -6.33 -1.18 1.24
CA ASN A 60 -7.55 -0.90 2.00
C ASN A 60 -8.33 0.30 1.44
N PHE A 61 -7.63 1.35 1.01
CA PHE A 61 -8.27 2.50 0.37
C PHE A 61 -9.05 2.08 -0.87
N TRP A 62 -8.42 1.38 -1.83
CA TRP A 62 -9.09 0.95 -3.05
C TRP A 62 -10.19 -0.08 -2.80
N TRP A 63 -10.02 -0.95 -1.79
CA TRP A 63 -11.06 -1.87 -1.34
C TRP A 63 -12.31 -1.10 -0.88
N HIS A 64 -12.15 -0.06 -0.06
CA HIS A 64 -13.26 0.79 0.38
C HIS A 64 -13.88 1.62 -0.75
N VAL A 65 -13.09 2.06 -1.73
CA VAL A 65 -13.62 2.76 -2.91
C VAL A 65 -14.50 1.82 -3.72
N MET A 66 -14.08 0.57 -3.92
CA MET A 66 -14.84 -0.45 -4.64
C MET A 66 -16.11 -0.90 -3.92
N GLY A 67 -16.03 -1.10 -2.59
CA GLY A 67 -17.10 -1.67 -1.78
C GLY A 67 -18.10 -0.66 -1.19
N SER A 68 -17.94 0.62 -1.46
CA SER A 68 -18.83 1.68 -0.93
C SER A 68 -19.26 2.65 -2.02
N ASP A 69 -20.20 3.54 -1.72
CA ASP A 69 -20.65 4.61 -2.63
C ASP A 69 -19.53 5.62 -3.00
N ARG A 70 -18.34 5.47 -2.40
CA ARG A 70 -17.13 6.23 -2.72
C ARG A 70 -16.63 6.03 -4.15
N ARG A 71 -17.06 4.97 -4.85
CA ARG A 71 -16.85 4.83 -6.30
C ARG A 71 -17.51 5.94 -7.14
N LEU A 72 -18.52 6.62 -6.59
CA LEU A 72 -19.21 7.74 -7.23
C LEU A 72 -18.47 9.07 -7.03
N LEU A 73 -17.39 9.08 -6.23
CA LEU A 73 -16.59 10.27 -6.02
C LEU A 73 -15.86 10.68 -7.31
N PRO A 74 -15.68 12.00 -7.51
CA PRO A 74 -14.96 12.48 -8.67
C PRO A 74 -13.49 12.04 -8.59
N GLY A 75 -12.94 11.62 -9.74
CA GLY A 75 -11.55 11.18 -9.85
C GLY A 75 -10.52 12.13 -9.22
N PRO A 76 -10.65 13.46 -9.35
CA PRO A 76 -9.77 14.41 -8.67
C PRO A 76 -9.72 14.27 -7.14
N THR A 77 -10.85 13.91 -6.52
CA THR A 77 -10.92 13.70 -5.07
C THR A 77 -10.23 12.41 -4.68
N LEU A 78 -10.46 11.34 -5.45
CA LEU A 78 -9.78 10.06 -5.25
C LEU A 78 -8.26 10.20 -5.45
N ALA A 79 -7.83 10.98 -6.44
CA ALA A 79 -6.42 11.25 -6.70
C ALA A 79 -5.73 11.98 -5.54
N ARG A 80 -6.39 13.00 -4.95
CA ARG A 80 -5.87 13.71 -3.77
C ARG A 80 -5.76 12.81 -2.55
N LEU A 81 -6.80 12.01 -2.27
CA LEU A 81 -6.77 11.06 -1.15
C LEU A 81 -5.69 10.00 -1.34
N PHE A 82 -5.54 9.53 -2.57
CA PHE A 82 -4.53 8.56 -2.95
C PHE A 82 -3.10 9.11 -2.77
N GLU A 83 -2.87 10.37 -3.17
CA GLU A 83 -1.61 11.08 -2.95
C GLU A 83 -1.33 11.33 -1.46
N ASP A 84 -2.34 11.69 -0.68
CA ASP A 84 -2.19 11.93 0.75
C ASP A 84 -1.91 10.62 1.51
N ILE A 85 -2.49 9.49 1.11
CA ILE A 85 -2.19 8.19 1.74
C ILE A 85 -0.79 7.71 1.36
N SER A 86 -0.31 8.02 0.15
CA SER A 86 1.01 7.59 -0.31
C SER A 86 2.16 8.45 0.24
N LYS A 87 1.97 9.78 0.33
CA LYS A 87 2.98 10.75 0.80
C LYS A 87 2.80 11.13 2.28
N GLY A 88 1.60 10.97 2.83
CA GLY A 88 1.25 11.42 4.17
C GLY A 88 1.93 10.60 5.28
N PRO A 89 2.13 11.21 6.46
CA PRO A 89 2.85 10.60 7.57
C PRO A 89 2.16 9.30 7.98
N ALA A 90 2.87 8.17 7.86
CA ALA A 90 2.42 6.92 8.44
C ALA A 90 2.52 7.04 9.96
N PHE A 91 1.40 7.34 10.63
CA PHE A 91 1.33 7.36 12.10
C PHE A 91 1.74 6.00 12.70
N VAL A 92 1.64 4.93 11.91
CA VAL A 92 2.19 3.62 12.23
C VAL A 92 3.67 3.60 11.80
N PRO A 93 4.63 3.51 12.74
CA PRO A 93 6.02 3.26 12.41
C PRO A 93 6.06 2.03 11.51
N LEU A 94 6.69 2.17 10.34
CA LEU A 94 6.98 1.04 9.46
C LEU A 94 7.53 -0.09 10.35
N ARG A 95 6.97 -1.30 10.27
CA ARG A 95 7.51 -2.43 11.03
C ARG A 95 8.96 -2.62 10.59
N SER A 96 9.90 -2.11 11.39
CA SER A 96 11.31 -2.37 11.16
C SER A 96 11.56 -3.87 11.37
N SER A 97 12.76 -4.36 11.05
CA SER A 97 13.17 -5.72 11.39
C SER A 97 12.94 -6.08 12.86
N ALA A 98 12.86 -5.09 13.77
CA ALA A 98 12.57 -5.28 15.18
C ALA A 98 11.08 -5.52 15.50
N ASN A 99 10.15 -5.14 14.62
CA ASN A 99 8.69 -5.27 14.83
C ASN A 99 8.06 -6.37 13.96
N ARG A 100 8.87 -7.35 13.52
CA ARG A 100 8.38 -8.53 12.80
C ARG A 100 7.51 -9.34 13.77
N TYR A 101 6.23 -9.54 13.44
CA TYR A 101 5.36 -10.45 14.18
C TYR A 101 5.81 -11.89 13.89
N GLU A 102 6.35 -12.58 14.88
CA GLU A 102 6.84 -13.97 14.75
C GLU A 102 5.70 -15.02 14.74
N GLY A 103 4.43 -14.58 14.71
CA GLY A 103 3.29 -15.45 14.98
C GLY A 103 3.11 -15.64 16.50
N PRO A 104 1.99 -16.20 16.96
CA PRO A 104 1.98 -16.79 18.27
C PRO A 104 3.01 -17.93 18.24
N SER A 105 4.07 -17.81 19.04
CA SER A 105 4.95 -18.94 19.33
C SER A 105 4.03 -20.08 19.77
N SER A 106 4.04 -21.20 19.03
CA SER A 106 3.22 -22.38 19.34
C SER A 106 3.18 -22.59 20.85
N PRO A 107 2.01 -22.88 21.46
CA PRO A 107 1.98 -23.18 22.88
C PRO A 107 2.96 -24.33 23.11
N VAL A 108 3.95 -24.10 23.97
CA VAL A 108 4.79 -25.16 24.50
C VAL A 108 3.82 -26.19 25.08
N CYS A 109 3.79 -27.37 24.48
CA CYS A 109 3.17 -28.53 25.10
C CYS A 109 3.90 -28.75 26.42
N ILE A 110 3.22 -28.50 27.53
CA ILE A 110 3.58 -28.97 28.87
C ILE A 110 2.62 -30.12 29.18
#